data_AF-A0A843A520-F1
#
_entry.id   AF-A0A843A520-F1
#
_cell.length_a   1.000
_cell.length_b   1.000
_cell.length_c   1.000
_cell.angle_alpha   90.00
_cell.angle_beta   90.00
_cell.angle_gamma   90.00
#
_symmetry.space_group_name_H-M   'P 1'
#
loop_
_entity.id
_entity.type
_entity.pdbx_description
1 polymer ?
#
loop_
_entity_poly.entity_id
_entity_poly.type
_entity_poly.pdbx_seq_one_letter_code
_entity_poly.pdbx_strand_id
1 'polypeptide(L)'
;MLDFLLIIVFCVLGVLVGIVTGLLPGLHVNNVALIMLSASNAIVAVCSPLFAYGISEEFILILIAGFMISVSISHSFHDTIPTTFI
;
A
#
# COMPACT_ATOMS: atom_id res chain seq x y z
N MET A 1 -4.16 8.68 18.67
CA MET A 1 -3.33 9.51 17.76
C MET A 1 -2.38 8.67 16.92
N LEU A 2 -1.77 7.63 17.50
CA LEU A 2 -0.90 6.70 16.78
C LEU A 2 -1.58 6.05 15.57
N ASP A 3 -2.84 5.61 15.71
CA ASP A 3 -3.63 4.99 14.63
C ASP A 3 -3.75 5.89 13.41
N PHE A 4 -4.06 7.16 13.63
CA PHE A 4 -4.20 8.14 12.56
C PHE A 4 -2.86 8.44 11.88
N LEU A 5 -1.77 8.51 12.66
CA LEU A 5 -0.43 8.64 12.12
C LEU A 5 -0.06 7.44 11.24
N LEU A 6 -0.36 6.22 11.69
CA LEU A 6 -0.12 4.99 10.94
C LEU A 6 -0.88 4.97 9.61
N ILE A 7 -2.15 5.38 9.62
CA ILE A 7 -2.95 5.51 8.39
C ILE A 7 -2.26 6.47 7.41
N ILE A 8 -1.86 7.66 7.87
CA ILE A 8 -1.16 8.63 7.01
C ILE A 8 0.12 8.02 6.44
N VAL A 9 0.94 7.39 7.27
CA VAL A 9 2.21 6.78 6.84
C VAL A 9 1.97 5.70 5.78
N PHE A 10 1.03 4.79 6.01
CA PHE A 10 0.69 3.74 5.05
C PHE A 10 0.13 4.32 3.74
N CYS A 11 -0.70 5.35 3.80
CA CYS A 11 -1.19 6.03 2.59
C CYS A 11 -0.05 6.69 1.80
N VAL A 12 0.87 7.40 2.48
CA VAL A 12 2.04 8.02 1.83
C VAL A 12 2.93 6.97 1.18
N LEU A 13 3.22 5.87 1.87
CA LEU A 13 3.96 4.73 1.30
C LEU A 13 3.23 4.14 0.08
N GLY A 14 1.90 4.04 0.14
CA GLY A 14 1.08 3.58 -0.98
C GLY A 14 1.19 4.51 -2.19
N VAL A 15 1.17 5.83 -1.97
CA VAL A 15 1.40 6.81 -3.05
C VAL A 15 2.78 6.62 -3.67
N LEU A 16 3.85 6.46 -2.88
CA LEU A 16 5.19 6.25 -3.41
C LEU A 16 5.29 5.00 -4.27
N VAL A 17 4.69 3.89 -3.82
CA VAL A 17 4.64 2.64 -4.60
C VAL A 17 3.80 2.82 -5.86
N GLY A 18 2.68 3.54 -5.78
CA GLY A 18 1.83 3.87 -6.93
C GLY A 18 2.54 4.69 -8.00
N ILE A 19 3.39 5.65 -7.61
CA ILE A 19 4.24 6.40 -8.55
C ILE A 19 5.17 5.45 -9.30
N VAL A 20 5.87 4.58 -8.56
CA VAL A 20 6.80 3.62 -9.16
C VAL A 20 6.09 2.68 -10.12
N THR A 21 4.96 2.09 -9.71
CA THR A 21 4.24 1.13 -10.54
C THR A 21 3.54 1.80 -11.73
N GLY A 22 3.08 3.04 -11.59
CA GLY A 22 2.46 3.79 -12.70
C GLY A 22 3.48 4.28 -13.73
N LEU A 23 4.75 4.49 -13.35
CA LEU A 23 5.80 4.89 -14.29
C LEU A 23 6.47 3.69 -14.99
N LEU A 24 6.48 2.52 -14.35
CA LEU A 24 7.08 1.30 -14.89
C LEU A 24 6.07 0.52 -15.75
N PRO A 25 6.26 0.43 -17.08
CA PRO A 25 5.37 -0.34 -17.93
C PRO A 25 5.40 -1.83 -17.54
N GLY A 26 4.22 -2.43 -17.42
CA GLY A 26 4.04 -3.86 -17.11
C GLY A 26 3.84 -4.21 -15.61
N LEU A 27 3.96 -3.25 -14.69
CA LEU A 27 3.63 -3.46 -13.27
C LEU A 27 2.25 -2.88 -12.92
N HIS A 28 1.22 -3.73 -12.95
CA HIS A 28 -0.15 -3.31 -12.63
C HIS A 28 -0.46 -3.45 -11.13
N VAL A 29 -1.35 -2.59 -10.62
CA VAL A 29 -1.92 -2.68 -9.26
C VAL A 29 -2.46 -4.06 -8.87
N ASN A 30 -2.93 -4.89 -9.81
CA ASN A 30 -3.38 -6.26 -9.51
C ASN A 30 -2.24 -7.16 -9.00
N ASN A 31 -1.04 -7.02 -9.57
CA ASN A 31 0.13 -7.80 -9.16
C ASN A 31 0.57 -7.38 -7.75
N VAL A 32 0.53 -6.06 -7.48
CA VAL A 32 0.82 -5.51 -6.15
C VAL A 32 -0.19 -6.01 -5.12
N ALA A 33 -1.48 -6.03 -5.46
CA ALA A 33 -2.54 -6.55 -4.61
C ALA A 33 -2.31 -8.03 -4.28
N LEU A 34 -1.96 -8.84 -5.29
CA LEU A 34 -1.67 -10.25 -5.10
C LEU A 34 -0.46 -10.48 -4.17
N ILE A 35 0.62 -9.71 -4.36
CA ILE A 35 1.81 -9.78 -3.49
C ILE A 35 1.43 -9.39 -2.05
N MET A 36 0.71 -8.28 -1.87
CA MET A 36 0.29 -7.82 -0.55
C MET A 36 -0.65 -8.79 0.15
N LEU A 37 -1.59 -9.40 -0.58
CA LEU A 37 -2.47 -10.43 -0.05
C LEU A 37 -1.68 -11.68 0.38
N SER A 38 -0.73 -12.11 -0.45
CA SER A 38 0.13 -13.27 -0.16
C SER A 38 1.06 -13.02 1.02
N ALA A 39 1.54 -11.79 1.17
CA ALA A 39 2.44 -11.36 2.22
C ALA A 39 1.71 -10.84 3.49
N SER A 40 0.37 -10.79 3.49
CA SER A 40 -0.42 -10.21 4.59
C SER A 40 -0.04 -10.76 5.96
N ASN A 41 0.05 -12.09 6.10
CA ASN A 41 0.49 -12.74 7.34
C ASN A 41 1.92 -12.38 7.75
N ALA A 42 2.82 -12.21 6.78
CA ALA A 42 4.20 -11.79 7.06
C ALA A 42 4.25 -10.32 7.51
N ILE A 43 3.42 -9.45 6.92
CA ILE A 43 3.29 -8.05 7.32
C ILE A 43 2.76 -7.95 8.75
N VAL A 44 1.72 -8.72 9.08
CA VAL A 44 1.19 -8.81 10.46
C VAL A 44 2.28 -9.27 11.44
N ALA A 45 3.08 -10.28 11.07
CA ALA A 45 4.17 -10.76 11.91
C ALA A 45 5.26 -9.69 12.15
N VAL A 46 5.66 -8.95 11.13
CA VAL A 46 6.62 -7.84 11.25
C VAL A 46 6.06 -6.70 12.10
N CYS A 47 4.76 -6.45 12.00
CA CYS A 47 4.06 -5.45 12.80
C CYS A 47 3.65 -5.94 14.19
N SER A 48 3.98 -7.17 14.59
CA SER A 48 3.67 -7.70 15.92
C SER A 48 4.15 -6.85 17.11
N PRO A 49 5.25 -6.06 17.04
CA PRO A 49 5.61 -5.16 18.13
C PRO A 49 4.57 -4.06 18.39
N LEU A 50 3.75 -3.70 17.39
CA LEU A 50 2.69 -2.70 17.54
C LEU A 50 1.54 -3.19 18.41
N PHE A 51 1.39 -4.51 18.62
CA PHE A 51 0.38 -5.08 19.50
C PHE A 51 0.58 -4.63 20.96
N ALA A 52 1.82 -4.39 21.38
CA ALA A 52 2.13 -3.85 22.70
C ALA A 52 1.59 -2.42 22.90
N TYR A 53 1.31 -1.70 21.80
CA TYR A 53 0.74 -0.35 21.80
C TYR A 53 -0.78 -0.34 21.64
N GLY A 54 -1.43 -1.51 21.65
CA GLY A 54 -2.90 -1.64 21.54
C GLY A 54 -3.44 -1.68 20.11
N ILE A 55 -2.57 -1.81 19.11
CA ILE A 55 -2.99 -2.00 17.72
C ILE A 55 -3.51 -3.44 17.55
N SER A 56 -4.69 -3.62 16.96
CA SER A 56 -5.22 -4.94 16.64
C SER A 56 -4.71 -5.46 15.29
N GLU A 57 -4.73 -6.78 15.10
CA GLU A 57 -4.43 -7.40 13.81
C GLU A 57 -5.38 -6.92 12.71
N GLU A 58 -6.68 -6.79 13.02
CA GLU A 58 -7.69 -6.25 12.11
C GLU A 58 -7.33 -4.84 11.63
N PHE A 59 -6.78 -4.00 12.51
CA PHE A 59 -6.35 -2.66 12.15
C PHE A 59 -5.17 -2.68 11.18
N ILE A 60 -4.23 -3.62 11.33
CA ILE A 60 -3.11 -3.78 10.37
C ILE A 60 -3.65 -4.16 8.98
N LEU A 61 -4.66 -5.03 8.91
CA LEU A 61 -5.31 -5.35 7.64
C LEU A 61 -6.00 -4.12 7.01
N ILE A 62 -6.59 -3.25 7.83
CA ILE A 62 -7.12 -1.96 7.36
C ILE A 62 -6.00 -1.06 6.84
N LEU A 63 -4.84 -1.03 7.48
CA LEU A 63 -3.67 -0.27 6.99
C LEU A 63 -3.20 -0.78 5.63
N ILE A 64 -3.16 -2.10 5.42
CA ILE A 64 -2.83 -2.71 4.12
C ILE A 64 -3.88 -2.32 3.06
N ALA A 65 -5.17 -2.32 3.42
CA ALA A 65 -6.24 -1.88 2.52
C ALA A 65 -6.10 -0.39 2.15
N GLY A 66 -5.83 0.48 3.12
CA GLY A 66 -5.60 1.91 2.88
C GLY A 66 -4.37 2.19 2.02
N PHE A 67 -3.29 1.43 2.25
CA PHE A 67 -2.11 1.41 1.38
C PHE A 67 -2.49 1.05 -0.05
N MET A 68 -3.23 -0.05 -0.26
CA MET A 68 -3.63 -0.50 -1.61
C MET A 68 -4.54 0.49 -2.34
N ILE A 69 -5.46 1.15 -1.63
CA ILE A 69 -6.29 2.22 -2.21
C ILE A 69 -5.41 3.37 -2.69
N SER A 70 -4.42 3.77 -1.88
CA SER A 70 -3.49 4.84 -2.23
C SER A 70 -2.60 4.48 -3.43
N VAL A 71 -2.11 3.24 -3.48
CA VAL A 71 -1.37 2.72 -4.66
C VAL A 71 -2.25 2.79 -5.89
N SER A 72 -3.50 2.31 -5.82
CA SER A 72 -4.44 2.28 -6.94
C SER A 72 -4.69 3.66 -7.55
N ILE A 73 -4.96 4.65 -6.71
CA ILE A 73 -5.20 6.03 -7.13
C ILE A 73 -3.93 6.62 -7.76
N SER A 74 -2.79 6.49 -7.09
CA SER A 74 -1.53 7.09 -7.55
C SER A 74 -1.02 6.43 -8.84
N HIS A 75 -1.10 5.11 -8.94
CA HIS A 75 -0.76 4.35 -10.14
C HIS A 75 -1.60 4.82 -11.33
N SER A 76 -2.93 4.87 -11.17
CA SER A 76 -3.84 5.28 -12.25
C SER A 76 -3.55 6.69 -12.75
N PHE A 77 -3.11 7.58 -11.86
CA PHE A 77 -2.71 8.93 -12.24
C PHE A 77 -1.40 8.94 -13.04
N HIS A 78 -0.39 8.20 -12.61
CA HIS A 78 0.94 8.20 -13.24
C HIS A 78 1.03 7.33 -14.49
N ASP A 79 0.21 6.30 -14.63
CA ASP A 79 0.13 5.42 -15.81
C ASP A 79 -0.29 6.18 -17.08
N THR A 80 -0.92 7.35 -16.92
CA THR A 80 -1.18 8.26 -18.04
C THR A 80 0.09 8.75 -18.74
N ILE A 81 1.22 8.84 -18.04
CA ILE A 81 2.49 9.31 -18.60
C ILE A 81 3.05 8.30 -19.60
N PRO A 82 3.38 7.05 -19.23
CA PRO A 82 3.87 6.08 -20.20
C PRO A 82 2.85 5.84 -21.31
N THR A 83 1.55 5.72 -21.01
CA THR A 83 0.53 5.46 -22.04
C THR A 83 0.38 6.60 -23.07
N THR A 84 0.73 7.83 -22.72
CA THR A 84 0.68 8.99 -23.64
C THR A 84 1.98 9.18 -24.42
N PHE A 85 3.13 8.92 -23.79
CA PHE A 85 4.44 9.33 -24.32
C PHE A 85 5.35 8.17 -24.75
N ILE A 86 5.02 6.92 -24.41
CA ILE A 86 5.83 5.72 -24.67
C ILE A 86 4.99 4.70 -25.43
#